data_AF-A0A553KHY8-F1
#
_entry.id   AF-A0A553KHY8-F1
#
_cell.length_a   1.000
_cell.length_b   1.000
_cell.length_c   1.000
_cell.angle_alpha   90.00
_cell.angle_beta   90.00
_cell.angle_gamma   90.00
#
_symmetry.space_group_name_H-M   'P 1'
#
loop_
_entity.id
_entity.type
_entity.pdbx_description
1 polymer ?
#
loop_
_entity_poly.entity_id
_entity_poly.type
_entity_poly.pdbx_seq_one_letter_code
_entity_poly.pdbx_strand_id
1 'polypeptide(L)'
;MTIKHLFPLRLAAVLMVALTLCLAVVRPAQAESIAVQRASLQSDGSGWALDARFDFELNPNLEDAVNKGIPLYFTTDFELSRARWYWFDEQPVAVTQTIRLSFQPLTREYRVSTGGLQLGFPSLKDALA
;
A
#
# COMPACT_ATOMS: atom_id res chain seq x y z
N MET A 1 -24.80 54.13 27.60
CA MET A 1 -25.45 52.90 27.10
C MET A 1 -24.93 52.71 25.68
N THR A 2 -23.87 51.95 25.39
CA THR A 2 -23.89 50.50 25.13
C THR A 2 -22.46 49.93 25.04
N ILE A 3 -21.87 49.59 26.19
CA ILE A 3 -20.71 48.69 26.29
C ILE A 3 -21.27 47.28 26.34
N LYS A 4 -21.31 46.47 25.25
CA LYS A 4 -21.44 44.97 25.29
C LYS A 4 -20.98 44.18 24.04
N HIS A 5 -20.80 44.77 22.85
CA HIS A 5 -20.63 43.96 21.61
C HIS A 5 -19.17 43.67 21.15
N LEU A 6 -18.14 44.25 21.78
CA LEU A 6 -16.73 44.08 21.36
C LEU A 6 -16.07 42.78 21.88
N PHE A 7 -16.57 42.21 22.98
CA PHE A 7 -16.04 40.98 23.57
C PHE A 7 -16.31 39.69 22.77
N PRO A 8 -17.51 39.44 22.21
CA PRO A 8 -17.77 38.19 21.48
C PRO A 8 -16.98 38.09 20.16
N LEU A 9 -16.70 39.23 19.52
CA LEU A 9 -15.90 39.30 18.29
C LEU A 9 -14.44 38.89 18.51
N ARG A 10 -13.84 39.30 19.64
CA ARG A 10 -12.47 38.91 19.98
C ARG A 10 -12.39 37.42 20.33
N LEU A 11 -13.40 36.89 21.00
CA LEU A 11 -13.45 35.48 21.39
C LEU A 11 -13.67 34.56 20.17
N ALA A 12 -14.52 34.97 19.23
CA ALA A 12 -14.70 34.28 17.94
C ALA A 12 -13.42 34.31 17.08
N ALA A 13 -12.70 35.43 17.07
CA ALA A 13 -11.42 35.53 16.36
C ALA A 13 -10.35 34.59 16.97
N VAL A 14 -10.26 34.52 18.30
CA VAL A 14 -9.34 33.58 18.99
C VAL A 14 -9.73 32.14 18.72
N LEU A 15 -11.03 31.81 18.72
CA LEU A 15 -11.51 30.47 18.39
C LEU A 15 -11.17 30.08 16.94
N MET A 16 -11.35 31.00 15.99
CA MET A 16 -10.99 30.75 14.59
C MET A 16 -9.48 30.58 14.41
N VAL A 17 -8.65 31.38 15.10
CA VAL A 17 -7.19 31.23 15.05
C VAL A 17 -6.74 29.92 15.70
N ALA A 18 -7.35 29.51 16.82
CA ALA A 18 -7.07 28.23 17.45
C ALA A 18 -7.50 27.05 16.55
N LEU A 19 -8.63 27.18 15.86
CA LEU A 19 -9.12 26.18 14.91
C LEU A 19 -8.18 26.07 13.70
N THR A 20 -7.77 27.19 13.09
CA THR A 20 -6.82 27.15 11.96
C THR A 20 -5.46 26.62 12.38
N LEU A 21 -5.00 26.91 13.60
CA LEU A 21 -3.76 26.36 14.14
C LEU A 21 -3.86 24.85 14.39
N CYS A 22 -5.01 24.35 14.86
CA CYS A 22 -5.25 22.91 15.00
C CYS A 22 -5.29 22.18 13.65
N LEU A 23 -5.90 22.78 12.62
CA LEU A 23 -5.91 22.18 11.28
C LEU A 23 -4.54 22.21 10.60
N ALA A 24 -3.64 23.14 10.98
CA ALA A 24 -2.28 23.19 10.46
C ALA A 24 -1.38 22.03 10.97
N VAL A 25 -1.81 21.27 11.98
CA VAL A 25 -1.09 20.10 12.52
C VAL A 25 -1.52 18.80 11.82
N VAL A 26 -2.37 18.86 10.80
CA VAL A 26 -2.67 17.68 9.97
C VAL A 26 -1.42 17.34 9.16
N ARG A 27 -0.62 16.41 9.69
CA ARG A 27 0.47 15.80 8.93
C ARG A 27 -0.15 14.97 7.80
N PRO A 28 0.33 15.12 6.56
CA PRO A 28 -0.07 14.19 5.51
C PRO A 28 0.37 12.78 5.93
N ALA A 29 -0.57 11.84 5.93
CA ALA A 29 -0.23 10.43 6.02
C ALA A 29 0.51 10.09 4.72
N GLN A 30 1.83 10.05 4.79
CA GLN A 30 2.66 9.53 3.70
C GLN A 30 2.45 8.01 3.70
N ALA A 31 1.70 7.51 2.72
CA ALA A 31 1.68 6.09 2.43
C ALA A 31 3.05 5.73 1.85
N GLU A 32 3.72 4.78 2.48
CA GLU A 32 4.98 4.25 1.97
C GLU A 32 4.71 3.55 0.63
N SER A 33 5.28 4.09 -0.44
CA SER A 33 5.04 3.61 -1.80
C SER A 33 5.88 2.37 -2.09
N ILE A 34 5.25 1.28 -2.49
CA ILE A 34 5.94 0.08 -2.98
C ILE A 34 6.62 0.44 -4.30
N ALA A 35 7.96 0.44 -4.32
CA ALA A 35 8.72 0.74 -5.52
C ALA A 35 8.91 -0.51 -6.38
N VAL A 36 8.59 -0.41 -7.67
CA VAL A 36 8.88 -1.48 -8.64
C VAL A 36 10.35 -1.36 -9.02
N GLN A 37 11.20 -2.29 -8.56
CA GLN A 37 12.63 -2.28 -8.92
C GLN A 37 12.85 -2.70 -10.37
N ARG A 38 12.13 -3.74 -10.81
CA ARG A 38 12.28 -4.31 -12.15
C ARG A 38 10.98 -4.93 -12.58
N ALA A 39 10.56 -4.64 -13.80
CA ALA A 39 9.53 -5.38 -14.49
C ALA A 39 10.07 -5.70 -15.89
N SER A 40 10.18 -6.98 -16.22
CA SER A 40 10.57 -7.44 -17.55
C SER A 40 9.53 -8.39 -18.08
N LEU A 41 9.07 -8.13 -19.29
CA LEU A 41 8.11 -8.98 -19.99
C LEU A 41 8.86 -9.66 -21.13
N GLN A 42 8.89 -10.99 -21.11
CA GLN A 42 9.53 -11.80 -22.13
C GLN A 42 8.47 -12.57 -22.90
N SER A 43 8.55 -12.57 -24.23
CA SER A 43 7.76 -13.48 -25.05
C SER A 43 8.52 -14.79 -25.18
N ASP A 44 8.00 -15.86 -24.59
CA ASP A 44 8.39 -17.22 -24.95
C ASP A 44 7.46 -17.65 -26.08
N GLY A 45 7.89 -18.44 -27.07
CA GLY A 45 7.13 -18.69 -28.30
C GLY A 45 5.69 -19.20 -28.13
N SER A 46 5.30 -19.60 -26.91
CA SER A 46 3.95 -20.02 -26.49
C SER A 46 3.16 -18.99 -25.65
N GLY A 47 3.72 -17.83 -25.28
CA GLY A 47 3.05 -16.85 -24.41
C GLY A 47 3.91 -15.69 -23.91
N TRP A 48 3.40 -14.98 -22.91
CA TRP A 48 4.09 -13.88 -22.24
C TRP A 48 4.45 -14.29 -20.81
N ALA A 49 5.72 -14.11 -20.43
CA ALA A 49 6.21 -14.30 -19.07
C ALA A 49 6.58 -12.94 -18.48
N LEU A 50 5.97 -12.59 -17.34
CA LEU A 50 6.28 -11.38 -16.58
C LEU A 50 7.18 -11.74 -15.40
N ASP A 51 8.38 -11.17 -15.36
CA ASP A 51 9.25 -11.14 -14.17
C ASP A 51 9.18 -9.73 -13.57
N ALA A 52 8.54 -9.62 -12.41
CA ALA A 52 8.44 -8.37 -11.67
C ALA A 52 9.04 -8.55 -10.28
N ARG A 53 9.97 -7.65 -9.92
CA ARG A 53 10.57 -7.55 -8.60
C ARG A 53 10.16 -6.24 -7.96
N PHE A 54 9.55 -6.37 -6.80
CA PHE A 54 9.14 -5.27 -5.95
C PHE A 54 10.08 -5.25 -4.75
N ASP A 55 10.55 -4.07 -4.38
CA ASP A 55 11.31 -3.89 -3.14
C ASP A 55 10.59 -2.84 -2.33
N PHE A 56 10.19 -3.26 -1.14
CA PHE A 56 9.48 -2.41 -0.21
C PHE A 56 9.79 -2.86 1.20
N GLU A 57 9.93 -1.89 2.08
CA GLU A 57 9.99 -2.12 3.51
C GLU A 57 8.58 -2.04 4.08
N LEU A 58 8.28 -2.88 5.08
CA LEU A 58 7.01 -2.75 5.79
C LEU A 58 7.13 -1.60 6.77
N ASN A 59 6.12 -0.74 6.79
CA ASN A 59 5.99 0.24 7.86
C ASN A 59 5.98 -0.48 9.24
N PRO A 60 6.58 0.10 10.29
CA PRO A 60 6.56 -0.46 11.65
C PRO A 60 5.16 -0.92 12.13
N ASN A 61 4.10 -0.21 11.75
CA ASN A 61 2.73 -0.58 12.08
C ASN A 61 2.27 -1.90 11.41
N LEU A 62 2.70 -2.13 10.17
CA LEU A 62 2.40 -3.35 9.42
C LEU A 62 3.23 -4.53 9.93
N GLU A 63 4.49 -4.29 10.28
CA GLU A 63 5.34 -5.30 10.94
C GLU A 63 4.72 -5.76 12.26
N ASP A 64 4.33 -4.81 13.12
CA ASP A 64 3.63 -5.09 14.37
C ASP A 64 2.32 -5.84 14.15
N ALA A 65 1.57 -5.50 13.09
CA ALA A 65 0.34 -6.20 12.74
C ALA A 65 0.61 -7.66 12.38
N VAL A 66 1.60 -7.93 11.53
CA VAL A 66 2.04 -9.30 11.17
C VAL A 66 2.48 -10.05 12.41
N ASN A 67 3.32 -9.46 13.26
CA ASN A 67 3.82 -10.10 14.47
C ASN A 67 2.70 -10.42 15.48
N LYS A 68 1.60 -9.66 15.46
CA LYS A 68 0.37 -9.95 16.22
C LYS A 68 -0.53 -11.02 15.58
N GLY A 69 -0.11 -11.61 14.46
CA GLY A 69 -0.84 -12.64 13.73
C GLY A 69 -1.87 -12.11 12.74
N ILE A 70 -1.86 -10.80 12.44
CA ILE A 70 -2.75 -10.21 11.44
C ILE A 70 -2.15 -10.48 10.05
N PRO A 71 -2.83 -11.23 9.17
CA PRO A 71 -2.30 -11.51 7.84
C PRO A 71 -2.35 -10.27 6.95
N LEU A 72 -1.27 -10.03 6.21
CA LEU A 72 -1.21 -9.01 5.17
C LEU A 72 -1.44 -9.64 3.80
N TYR A 73 -2.12 -8.89 2.93
CA TYR A 73 -2.42 -9.30 1.56
C TYR A 73 -1.81 -8.28 0.61
N PHE A 74 -0.98 -8.77 -0.30
CA PHE A 74 -0.35 -8.00 -1.36
C PHE A 74 -0.97 -8.44 -2.67
N THR A 75 -1.67 -7.53 -3.34
CA THR A 75 -2.27 -7.79 -4.65
C THR A 75 -1.50 -7.04 -5.71
N THR A 76 -1.05 -7.77 -6.73
CA THR A 76 -0.38 -7.22 -7.90
C THR A 76 -1.32 -7.36 -9.09
N ASP A 77 -1.69 -6.23 -9.68
CA ASP A 77 -2.47 -6.16 -10.90
C ASP A 77 -1.56 -5.91 -12.09
N PHE A 78 -1.67 -6.75 -13.10
CA PHE A 78 -0.96 -6.63 -14.37
C PHE A 78 -1.96 -6.47 -15.50
N GLU A 79 -1.81 -5.39 -16.26
CA GLU A 79 -2.60 -5.12 -17.45
C GLU A 79 -1.68 -4.92 -18.65
N LEU A 80 -1.91 -5.68 -19.71
CA LEU A 80 -1.25 -5.50 -21.00
C LEU A 80 -2.28 -4.89 -21.96
N SER A 81 -2.03 -3.66 -22.42
CA SER A 81 -2.85 -2.97 -23.42
C SER A 81 -2.19 -2.99 -24.80
N ARG A 82 -3.00 -3.01 -25.86
CA ARG A 82 -2.54 -2.85 -27.25
C ARG A 82 -3.24 -1.66 -27.87
N ALA A 83 -2.47 -0.62 -28.16
CA ALA A 83 -2.98 0.58 -28.83
C ALA A 83 -3.48 0.25 -30.25
N ARG A 84 -4.70 0.67 -30.58
CA ARG A 84 -5.32 0.47 -31.90
C ARG A 84 -5.63 1.84 -32.55
N TRP A 85 -5.53 1.92 -33.88
CA TRP A 85 -5.53 3.20 -34.61
C TRP A 85 -6.91 3.85 -34.83
N TYR A 86 -8.01 3.10 -34.74
CA TYR A 86 -9.36 3.58 -35.10
C TYR A 86 -10.43 3.36 -34.02
N TRP A 87 -10.08 2.81 -32.85
CA TRP A 87 -11.02 2.57 -31.76
C TRP A 87 -10.32 2.52 -30.39
N PHE A 88 -11.09 2.44 -29.30
CA PHE A 88 -10.63 2.34 -27.91
C PHE A 88 -9.56 1.26 -27.72
N ASP A 89 -8.62 1.48 -26.79
CA ASP A 89 -7.54 0.54 -26.49
C ASP A 89 -8.11 -0.81 -26.04
N GLU A 90 -7.59 -1.89 -26.62
CA GLU A 90 -7.93 -3.24 -26.19
C GLU A 90 -6.99 -3.64 -25.05
N GLN A 91 -7.55 -4.25 -24.00
CA GLN A 91 -6.81 -4.83 -22.88
C GLN A 91 -6.75 -6.36 -23.07
N PRO A 92 -5.86 -6.88 -23.93
CA PRO A 92 -5.84 -8.30 -24.27
C PRO A 92 -5.54 -9.23 -23.08
N VAL A 93 -4.85 -8.77 -22.04
CA VAL A 93 -4.51 -9.60 -20.88
C VAL A 93 -4.59 -8.77 -19.60
N ALA A 94 -5.38 -9.25 -18.64
CA ALA A 94 -5.42 -8.75 -17.27
C ALA A 94 -5.20 -9.93 -16.30
N VAL A 95 -4.23 -9.80 -15.40
CA VAL A 95 -3.88 -10.83 -14.41
C VAL A 95 -3.75 -10.17 -13.05
N THR A 96 -4.46 -10.71 -12.07
CA THR A 96 -4.37 -10.30 -10.67
C THR A 96 -3.78 -11.43 -9.86
N GLN A 97 -2.71 -11.15 -9.11
CA GLN A 97 -2.06 -12.10 -8.23
C GLN A 97 -2.06 -11.58 -6.79
N THR A 98 -2.63 -12.36 -5.87
CA THR A 98 -2.64 -12.04 -4.44
C THR A 98 -1.69 -12.96 -3.68
N ILE A 99 -0.78 -12.36 -2.92
CA ILE A 99 0.16 -13.01 -2.01
C ILE A 99 -0.28 -12.70 -0.58
N ARG A 100 -0.28 -13.72 0.29
CA ARG A 100 -0.60 -13.58 1.71
C ARG A 100 0.66 -13.78 2.54
N LEU A 101 0.97 -12.80 3.39
CA LEU A 101 1.99 -12.89 4.43
C LEU A 101 1.33 -13.06 5.79
N SER A 102 1.74 -14.05 6.57
CA SER A 102 1.21 -14.31 7.91
C SER A 102 2.30 -14.78 8.86
N PHE A 103 2.17 -14.49 10.14
CA PHE A 103 3.08 -14.99 11.17
C PHE A 103 2.43 -16.15 11.93
N GLN A 104 3.16 -17.25 12.10
CA GLN A 104 2.73 -18.38 12.91
C GLN A 104 3.42 -18.33 14.28
N PRO A 105 2.72 -17.94 15.36
CA PRO A 105 3.35 -17.71 16.66
C PRO A 105 3.86 -19.00 17.32
N LEU A 106 3.29 -20.16 16.98
CA LEU A 106 3.70 -21.45 17.53
C LEU A 106 5.08 -21.88 17.01
N THR A 107 5.33 -21.72 15.70
CA THR A 107 6.61 -22.09 15.07
C THR A 107 7.57 -20.92 14.97
N ARG A 108 7.10 -19.69 15.24
CA ARG A 108 7.84 -18.43 15.07
C ARG A 108 8.34 -18.23 13.65
N GLU A 109 7.53 -18.64 12.67
CA GLU A 109 7.85 -18.56 11.26
C GLU A 109 6.92 -17.59 10.53
N TYR A 110 7.48 -16.86 9.58
CA TYR A 110 6.74 -16.10 8.59
C TYR A 110 6.33 -17.03 7.46
N ARG A 111 5.08 -16.93 7.03
CA ARG A 111 4.48 -17.80 6.03
C ARG A 111 3.95 -16.97 4.88
N VAL A 112 4.47 -17.23 3.69
CA VAL A 112 4.07 -16.61 2.43
C VAL A 112 3.26 -17.61 1.64
N SER A 113 2.04 -17.25 1.25
CA SER A 113 1.15 -18.08 0.44
C SER A 113 0.79 -17.40 -0.88
N THR A 114 0.93 -18.13 -1.98
CA THR A 114 0.63 -17.64 -3.33
C THR A 114 -0.07 -18.74 -4.12
N GLY A 115 -1.36 -18.56 -4.43
CA GLY A 115 -2.08 -19.43 -5.38
C GLY A 115 -2.01 -20.95 -5.13
N GLY A 116 -1.77 -21.38 -3.88
CA GLY A 116 -1.62 -22.80 -3.50
C GLY A 116 -0.20 -23.21 -3.07
N LEU A 117 0.82 -22.42 -3.39
CA LEU A 117 2.16 -22.57 -2.81
C LEU A 117 2.22 -21.89 -1.45
N GLN A 118 2.88 -22.51 -0.49
CA GLN A 118 3.10 -21.93 0.82
C GLN A 118 4.54 -22.20 1.27
N LEU A 119 5.28 -21.12 1.53
CA LEU A 119 6.67 -21.16 1.96
C LEU A 119 6.79 -20.59 3.37
N GLY A 120 7.63 -21.21 4.19
CA GLY A 120 7.95 -20.76 5.54
C GLY A 120 9.35 -20.15 5.60
N PHE A 121 9.49 -19.06 6.32
CA PHE A 121 10.72 -18.30 6.48
C PHE A 121 10.98 -17.99 7.96
N PRO A 122 12.24 -18.02 8.42
CA PRO A 122 12.59 -17.73 9.81
C PRO A 122 12.61 -16.23 10.13
N SER A 123 12.73 -15.36 9.13
CA SER A 123 12.76 -13.91 9.32
C SER A 123 11.82 -13.19 8.35
N LEU A 124 11.34 -12.01 8.74
CA LEU A 124 10.50 -11.16 7.89
C LEU A 124 11.27 -10.74 6.63
N LYS A 125 12.56 -10.41 6.78
CA LYS A 125 13.41 -10.00 5.67
C LYS A 125 13.56 -11.09 4.61
N ASP A 126 13.72 -12.35 5.03
CA ASP A 126 13.80 -13.48 4.09
C ASP A 126 12.47 -13.74 3.39
N ALA A 127 11.34 -13.44 4.05
CA ALA A 127 10.02 -13.58 3.47
C ALA A 127 9.69 -12.52 2.40
N LEU A 128 10.43 -11.41 2.37
CA LEU A 128 10.25 -10.28 1.44
C LEU A 128 11.30 -10.23 0.33
N ALA A 129 12.30 -11.11 0.36
CA ALA A 129 13.46 -11.11 -0.55
C ALA A 129 13.17 -11.69 -1.95
#